data_AF-A0A350H2J0-F1
#
_entry.id   AF-A0A350H2J0-F1
#
_cell.length_a   1.000
_cell.length_b   1.000
_cell.length_c   1.000
_cell.angle_alpha   90.00
_cell.angle_beta   90.00
_cell.angle_gamma   90.00
#
_symmetry.space_group_name_H-M   'P 1'
#
loop_
_entity.id
_entity.type
_entity.pdbx_description
1 polymer ?
#
loop_
_entity_poly.entity_id
_entity_poly.type
_entity_poly.pdbx_seq_one_letter_code
_entity_poly.pdbx_strand_id
1 'polypeptide(L)'
;MNDVRININDLHPHLRYKLNRLLKLCEKNNLPVIITEGFRTVQKQDEIYAQGRTKPGIIVTQARGKDYQSQHQWGVAFDIAINIKGKEYDMGYIRKVANLAKSDNIGLYWGGDWTDFVDNLHFYLNKWGSTTCKLRKKYVTPDNFKKEWTAFVKRKKGLNIYKKNKKTVLKHLDYGTKVQVMFKGIYWAKIECNGTVGYMRKKYLR
;
A
#
# COMPACT_ATOMS: atom_id res chain seq x y z
N MET A 1 -6.37 -13.63 -16.15
CA MET A 1 -6.94 -12.50 -15.37
C MET A 1 -6.04 -12.23 -14.18
N ASN A 2 -6.20 -11.10 -13.50
CA ASN A 2 -5.48 -10.87 -12.24
C ASN A 2 -5.98 -11.84 -11.16
N ASP A 3 -5.09 -12.20 -10.22
CA ASP A 3 -5.38 -13.06 -9.07
C ASP A 3 -4.89 -12.35 -7.79
N VAL A 4 -5.73 -12.25 -6.76
CA VAL A 4 -5.40 -11.54 -5.50
C VAL A 4 -5.52 -12.52 -4.34
N ARG A 5 -4.37 -12.96 -3.82
CA ARG A 5 -4.29 -14.02 -2.78
C ARG A 5 -4.09 -13.48 -1.37
N ILE A 6 -4.35 -12.20 -1.18
CA ILE A 6 -4.18 -11.49 0.09
C ILE A 6 -5.50 -10.88 0.54
N ASN A 7 -5.63 -10.61 1.84
CA ASN A 7 -6.67 -9.72 2.32
C ASN A 7 -6.28 -8.27 2.05
N ILE A 8 -6.87 -7.67 1.01
CA ILE A 8 -6.56 -6.30 0.59
C ILE A 8 -6.94 -5.23 1.65
N ASN A 9 -7.80 -5.58 2.61
CA ASN A 9 -8.20 -4.67 3.68
C ASN A 9 -7.13 -4.50 4.76
N ASP A 10 -6.14 -5.39 4.80
CA ASP A 10 -4.99 -5.26 5.70
C ASP A 10 -3.92 -4.30 5.14
N LEU A 11 -4.07 -3.85 3.89
CA LEU A 11 -3.24 -2.83 3.29
C LEU A 11 -3.71 -1.43 3.67
N HIS A 12 -2.74 -0.52 3.78
CA HIS A 12 -2.99 0.90 3.96
C HIS A 12 -3.97 1.41 2.88
N PRO A 13 -5.00 2.23 3.21
CA PRO A 13 -6.02 2.64 2.24
C PRO A 13 -5.48 3.23 0.93
N HIS A 14 -4.40 4.02 1.04
CA HIS A 14 -3.70 4.56 -0.13
C HIS A 14 -3.04 3.49 -1.01
N LEU A 15 -2.48 2.43 -0.41
CA LEU A 15 -1.86 1.34 -1.15
C LEU A 15 -2.94 0.52 -1.85
N ARG A 16 -4.00 0.14 -1.13
CA ARG A 16 -5.18 -0.53 -1.70
C ARG A 16 -5.75 0.23 -2.90
N TYR A 17 -5.90 1.54 -2.78
CA TYR A 17 -6.35 2.39 -3.89
C TYR A 17 -5.42 2.32 -5.11
N LYS A 18 -4.10 2.36 -4.90
CA LYS A 18 -3.12 2.28 -5.98
C LYS A 18 -3.07 0.88 -6.60
N LEU A 19 -3.10 -0.16 -5.77
CA LEU A 19 -3.14 -1.55 -6.20
C LEU A 19 -4.36 -1.81 -7.09
N ASN A 20 -5.57 -1.43 -6.67
CA ASN A 20 -6.77 -1.59 -7.49
C ASN A 20 -6.68 -0.88 -8.84
N ARG A 21 -5.98 0.27 -8.91
CA ARG A 21 -5.75 0.94 -10.19
C ARG A 21 -4.67 0.26 -11.03
N LEU A 22 -3.63 -0.28 -10.40
CA LEU A 22 -2.61 -1.08 -11.07
C LEU A 22 -3.24 -2.32 -11.70
N LEU A 23 -4.07 -3.08 -10.95
CA LEU A 23 -4.78 -4.25 -11.46
C LEU A 23 -5.60 -3.93 -12.72
N LYS A 24 -6.35 -2.83 -12.71
CA LYS A 24 -7.10 -2.36 -13.89
C LYS A 24 -6.21 -2.01 -15.07
N LEU A 25 -5.05 -1.39 -14.82
CA LEU A 25 -4.08 -1.12 -15.89
C LEU A 25 -3.44 -2.40 -16.43
N CYS A 26 -3.09 -3.33 -15.55
CA CYS A 26 -2.59 -4.65 -15.91
C CYS A 26 -3.57 -5.41 -16.80
N GLU A 27 -4.85 -5.45 -16.43
CA GLU A 27 -5.93 -6.01 -17.27
C GLU A 27 -5.99 -5.33 -18.64
N LYS A 28 -6.03 -3.99 -18.68
CA LYS A 28 -6.08 -3.24 -19.93
C LYS A 28 -4.87 -3.49 -20.85
N ASN A 29 -3.72 -3.82 -20.28
CA ASN A 29 -2.47 -4.06 -21.01
C ASN A 29 -2.16 -5.56 -21.21
N ASN A 30 -3.09 -6.47 -20.91
CA ASN A 30 -2.87 -7.92 -20.99
C ASN A 30 -1.63 -8.40 -20.20
N LEU A 31 -1.41 -7.82 -19.02
CA LEU A 31 -0.35 -8.19 -18.09
C LEU A 31 -0.96 -8.81 -16.82
N PRO A 32 -1.43 -10.07 -16.86
CA PRO A 32 -2.11 -10.67 -15.72
C PRO A 32 -1.10 -10.92 -14.59
N VAL A 33 -1.43 -10.44 -13.39
CA VAL A 33 -0.57 -10.56 -12.20
C VAL A 33 -1.26 -11.35 -11.09
N ILE A 34 -0.46 -11.96 -10.24
CA ILE A 34 -0.87 -12.54 -8.96
C ILE A 34 -0.35 -11.61 -7.87
N ILE A 35 -1.20 -11.19 -6.94
CA ILE A 35 -0.75 -10.53 -5.71
C ILE A 35 -0.52 -11.61 -4.67
N THR A 36 0.75 -11.88 -4.37
CA THR A 36 1.19 -13.05 -3.59
C THR A 36 1.30 -12.73 -2.11
N GLU A 37 1.82 -11.55 -1.77
CA GLU A 37 2.06 -11.13 -0.38
C GLU A 37 1.55 -9.70 -0.15
N GLY A 38 1.13 -9.45 1.10
CA GLY A 38 0.52 -8.18 1.51
C GLY A 38 0.95 -7.82 2.92
N PHE A 39 -0.01 -7.67 3.84
CA PHE A 39 0.32 -7.49 5.25
C PHE A 39 0.95 -8.76 5.85
N ARG A 40 1.97 -8.58 6.69
CA ARG A 40 2.67 -9.69 7.35
C ARG A 40 2.74 -9.49 8.86
N THR A 41 2.44 -10.54 9.63
CA THR A 41 2.58 -10.52 11.10
C THR A 41 4.05 -10.57 11.52
N VAL A 42 4.33 -10.26 12.79
CA VAL A 42 5.67 -10.43 13.39
C VAL A 42 6.13 -11.88 13.24
N GLN A 43 5.29 -12.84 13.66
CA GLN A 43 5.59 -14.26 13.58
C GLN A 43 5.96 -14.69 12.16
N LYS A 44 5.14 -14.33 11.16
CA LYS A 44 5.40 -14.70 9.77
C LYS A 44 6.70 -14.09 9.25
N GLN A 45 7.01 -12.84 9.62
CA GLN A 45 8.28 -12.20 9.22
C GLN A 45 9.49 -12.87 9.89
N ASP A 46 9.39 -13.24 11.17
CA ASP A 46 10.46 -13.93 11.88
C ASP A 46 10.69 -15.36 11.33
N GLU A 47 9.63 -16.06 10.92
CA GLU A 47 9.72 -17.35 10.23
C GLU A 47 10.49 -17.24 8.90
N ILE A 48 10.23 -16.19 8.11
CA ILE A 48 10.94 -15.92 6.86
C ILE A 48 12.39 -15.50 7.14
N TYR A 49 12.62 -14.70 8.18
CA TYR A 49 13.98 -14.30 8.60
C TYR A 49 14.83 -15.50 9.03
N ALA A 50 14.22 -16.54 9.61
CA ALA A 50 14.92 -17.76 10.01
C ALA A 50 15.49 -18.56 8.82
N GLN A 51 14.92 -18.43 7.62
CA GLN A 51 15.37 -19.14 6.42
C GLN A 51 16.81 -18.75 6.02
N GLY A 52 17.66 -19.76 5.80
CA GLY A 52 19.09 -19.59 5.54
C GLY A 52 19.90 -19.14 6.75
N ARG A 53 19.31 -19.14 7.95
CA ARG A 53 19.96 -18.83 9.22
C ARG A 53 19.81 -19.99 10.21
N THR A 54 18.61 -20.14 10.76
CA THR A 54 18.26 -21.21 11.70
C THR A 54 17.36 -22.29 11.08
N LYS A 55 16.91 -22.08 9.84
CA LYS A 55 16.20 -23.06 9.00
C LYS A 55 16.92 -23.19 7.65
N PRO A 56 16.86 -24.35 6.98
CA PRO A 56 17.41 -24.52 5.64
C PRO A 56 16.80 -23.55 4.61
N GLY A 57 17.52 -23.29 3.51
CA GLY A 57 17.07 -22.47 2.39
C GLY A 57 17.95 -21.23 2.16
N ILE A 58 17.66 -20.47 1.10
CA ILE A 58 18.36 -19.21 0.82
C ILE A 58 17.83 -18.08 1.71
N ILE A 59 18.69 -17.10 2.03
CA ILE A 59 18.26 -15.88 2.74
C ILE A 59 17.39 -15.05 1.78
N VAL A 60 16.11 -14.88 2.12
CA VAL A 60 15.14 -14.10 1.32
C VAL A 60 14.80 -12.74 1.95
N THR A 61 15.30 -12.46 3.16
CA THR A 61 15.09 -11.17 3.83
C THR A 61 16.19 -10.87 4.84
N GLN A 62 16.47 -9.58 5.04
CA GLN A 62 17.29 -9.07 6.14
C GLN A 62 16.44 -8.45 7.25
N ALA A 63 15.13 -8.33 7.06
CA ALA A 63 14.24 -7.65 7.99
C ALA A 63 13.76 -8.59 9.10
N ARG A 64 14.01 -8.22 10.37
CA ARG A 64 13.46 -8.89 11.54
C ARG A 64 12.01 -8.49 11.78
N GLY A 65 11.19 -9.46 12.14
CA GLY A 65 9.78 -9.27 12.46
C GLY A 65 9.58 -8.51 13.76
N LYS A 66 10.24 -8.94 14.84
CA LYS A 66 10.13 -8.29 16.17
C LYS A 66 10.44 -6.79 16.17
N ASP A 67 11.28 -6.35 15.24
CA ASP A 67 11.74 -4.96 15.12
C ASP A 67 10.92 -4.15 14.08
N TYR A 68 9.85 -4.72 13.53
CA TYR A 68 9.00 -4.13 12.49
C TYR A 68 9.79 -3.61 11.28
N GLN A 69 10.83 -4.33 10.87
CA GLN A 69 11.76 -3.85 9.84
C GLN A 69 11.20 -3.98 8.43
N SER A 70 10.22 -4.86 8.19
CA SER A 70 9.63 -5.11 6.88
C SER A 70 8.46 -4.17 6.59
N GLN A 71 8.39 -3.60 5.38
CA GLN A 71 7.27 -2.75 4.96
C GLN A 71 5.92 -3.49 4.93
N HIS A 72 5.92 -4.81 4.74
CA HIS A 72 4.72 -5.66 4.81
C HIS A 72 4.06 -5.60 6.18
N GLN A 73 4.85 -5.51 7.26
CA GLN A 73 4.31 -5.41 8.62
C GLN A 73 3.57 -4.10 8.88
N TRP A 74 3.76 -3.09 8.01
CA TRP A 74 3.07 -1.81 8.08
C TRP A 74 1.90 -1.73 7.10
N GLY A 75 1.65 -2.77 6.29
CA GLY A 75 0.62 -2.76 5.25
C GLY A 75 0.89 -1.73 4.15
N VAL A 76 2.16 -1.35 3.93
CA VAL A 76 2.56 -0.34 2.93
C VAL A 76 3.32 -0.92 1.75
N ALA A 77 3.36 -2.25 1.65
CA ALA A 77 3.92 -2.99 0.53
C ALA A 77 3.05 -4.20 0.14
N PHE A 78 3.26 -4.70 -1.08
CA PHE A 78 2.76 -5.97 -1.58
C PHE A 78 3.76 -6.56 -2.57
N ASP A 79 3.71 -7.88 -2.74
CA ASP A 79 4.52 -8.58 -3.74
C ASP A 79 3.64 -9.13 -4.86
N ILE A 80 4.24 -9.30 -6.04
CA ILE A 80 3.57 -9.88 -7.19
C ILE A 80 4.27 -11.15 -7.69
N ALA A 81 3.53 -11.95 -8.43
CA ALA A 81 4.05 -12.85 -9.45
C ALA A 81 3.28 -12.61 -10.77
N ILE A 82 3.75 -13.19 -11.87
CA ILE A 82 3.04 -13.14 -13.16
C ILE A 82 2.07 -14.31 -13.25
N ASN A 83 0.81 -14.05 -13.59
CA ASN A 83 -0.20 -15.09 -13.73
C ASN A 83 -0.16 -15.74 -15.13
N ILE A 84 1.01 -16.24 -15.49
CA ILE A 84 1.28 -17.00 -16.71
C ILE A 84 2.21 -18.14 -16.31
N LYS A 85 1.75 -19.38 -16.53
CA LYS A 85 2.50 -20.58 -16.16
C LYS A 85 3.91 -20.56 -16.75
N GLY A 86 4.91 -20.77 -15.89
CA GLY A 86 6.33 -20.77 -16.28
C GLY A 86 6.95 -19.36 -16.45
N LYS A 87 6.20 -18.29 -16.18
CA LYS A 87 6.66 -16.90 -16.23
C LYS A 87 6.49 -16.17 -14.91
N GLU A 88 6.19 -16.88 -13.82
CA GLU A 88 5.83 -16.31 -12.52
C GLU A 88 6.85 -15.27 -12.03
N TYR A 89 8.13 -15.48 -12.37
CA TYR A 89 9.25 -14.61 -12.02
C TYR A 89 9.99 -14.04 -13.24
N ASP A 90 9.34 -13.97 -14.41
CA ASP A 90 9.92 -13.41 -15.63
C ASP A 90 10.20 -11.90 -15.46
N MET A 91 11.48 -11.56 -15.47
CA MET A 91 11.95 -10.18 -15.23
C MET A 91 11.53 -9.19 -16.30
N GLY A 92 11.34 -9.63 -17.54
CA GLY A 92 10.82 -8.78 -18.61
C GLY A 92 9.37 -8.37 -18.34
N TYR A 93 8.55 -9.32 -17.91
CA TYR A 93 7.16 -9.09 -17.50
C TYR A 93 7.05 -8.23 -16.25
N ILE A 94 7.82 -8.55 -15.20
CA ILE A 94 7.85 -7.79 -13.96
C ILE A 94 8.19 -6.32 -14.24
N ARG A 95 9.19 -6.06 -15.09
CA ARG A 95 9.57 -4.68 -15.46
C ARG A 95 8.45 -3.93 -16.18
N LYS A 96 7.67 -4.60 -17.04
CA LYS A 96 6.49 -3.99 -17.68
C LYS A 96 5.44 -3.60 -16.63
N VAL A 97 5.14 -4.48 -15.68
CA VAL A 97 4.23 -4.17 -14.57
C VAL A 97 4.78 -3.03 -13.71
N ALA A 98 6.09 -3.03 -13.43
CA ALA A 98 6.73 -1.99 -12.65
C ALA A 98 6.65 -0.61 -13.32
N ASN A 99 6.84 -0.53 -14.63
CA ASN A 99 6.66 0.72 -15.38
C ASN A 99 5.23 1.27 -15.26
N LEU A 100 4.21 0.40 -15.31
CA LEU A 100 2.82 0.81 -15.06
C LEU A 100 2.62 1.28 -13.62
N ALA A 101 3.17 0.55 -12.65
CA ALA A 101 3.07 0.88 -11.22
C ALA A 101 3.73 2.22 -10.88
N LYS A 102 4.85 2.54 -11.54
CA LYS A 102 5.61 3.79 -11.34
C LYS A 102 5.02 5.01 -12.05
N SER A 103 4.17 4.81 -13.06
CA SER A 103 3.54 5.91 -13.81
C SER A 103 2.83 6.92 -12.90
N ASP A 104 2.73 8.19 -13.32
CA ASP A 104 2.04 9.26 -12.57
C ASP A 104 0.58 8.92 -12.22
N ASN A 105 -0.02 8.03 -12.99
CA ASN A 105 -1.37 7.54 -12.75
C ASN A 105 -1.46 6.70 -11.47
N ILE A 106 -0.40 5.95 -11.13
CA ILE A 106 -0.36 5.04 -9.98
C ILE A 106 0.59 5.57 -8.91
N GLY A 107 1.85 5.80 -9.25
CA GLY A 107 2.90 6.36 -8.40
C GLY A 107 3.31 5.44 -7.25
N LEU A 108 3.35 4.13 -7.48
CA LEU A 108 4.02 3.18 -6.60
C LEU A 108 5.52 3.19 -6.88
N TYR A 109 6.28 2.69 -5.92
CA TYR A 109 7.71 2.45 -6.08
C TYR A 109 7.97 0.94 -6.10
N TRP A 110 9.10 0.56 -6.65
CA TRP A 110 9.46 -0.82 -6.94
C TRP A 110 10.78 -1.18 -6.26
N GLY A 111 10.85 -2.37 -5.66
CA GLY A 111 12.06 -2.88 -5.01
C GLY A 111 13.17 -3.26 -6.00
N GLY A 112 12.82 -3.47 -7.27
CA GLY A 112 13.78 -3.67 -8.35
C GLY A 112 14.63 -2.43 -8.67
N ASP A 113 14.25 -1.25 -8.16
CA ASP A 113 15.04 -0.01 -8.27
C ASP A 113 16.01 0.19 -7.09
N TRP A 114 16.04 -0.70 -6.09
CA TRP A 114 16.96 -0.57 -4.96
C TRP A 114 18.41 -0.85 -5.38
N THR A 115 19.38 -0.22 -4.72
CA THR A 115 20.81 -0.46 -4.96
C THR A 115 21.32 -1.66 -4.17
N ASP A 116 20.79 -1.87 -2.96
CA ASP A 116 21.11 -2.98 -2.07
C ASP A 116 19.88 -3.85 -1.85
N PHE A 117 20.07 -5.17 -1.82
CA PHE A 117 19.00 -6.15 -1.61
C PHE A 117 17.81 -5.97 -2.58
N VAL A 118 18.11 -5.91 -3.88
CA VAL A 118 17.11 -5.80 -4.96
C VAL A 118 16.02 -6.85 -4.79
N ASP A 119 14.78 -6.39 -4.68
CA ASP A 119 13.59 -7.23 -4.61
C ASP A 119 12.62 -6.89 -5.76
N ASN A 120 12.70 -7.69 -6.81
CA ASN A 120 11.95 -7.45 -8.04
C ASN A 120 10.45 -7.69 -7.91
N LEU A 121 9.98 -8.37 -6.86
CA LEU A 121 8.56 -8.66 -6.69
C LEU A 121 7.86 -7.59 -5.86
N HIS A 122 8.64 -6.77 -5.15
CA HIS A 122 8.16 -5.87 -4.11
C HIS A 122 7.73 -4.49 -4.62
N PHE A 123 6.54 -4.06 -4.22
CA PHE A 123 5.97 -2.75 -4.54
C PHE A 123 5.49 -2.02 -3.30
N TYR A 124 5.73 -0.71 -3.21
CA TYR A 124 5.48 0.02 -1.96
C TYR A 124 5.09 1.49 -2.13
N LEU A 125 4.59 2.07 -1.03
CA LEU A 125 4.36 3.51 -0.90
C LEU A 125 5.63 4.24 -0.44
N ASN A 126 6.27 5.01 -1.32
CA ASN A 126 7.46 5.81 -0.94
C ASN A 126 7.18 6.99 0.00
N LYS A 127 5.93 7.22 0.40
CA LYS A 127 5.57 8.23 1.41
C LYS A 127 6.40 8.10 2.69
N TRP A 128 6.80 6.87 3.05
CA TRP A 128 7.61 6.59 4.23
C TRP A 128 9.06 6.15 3.92
N GLY A 129 9.48 6.23 2.65
CA GLY A 129 10.79 5.77 2.18
C GLY A 129 10.83 4.28 1.85
N SER A 130 11.96 3.82 1.33
CA SER A 130 12.26 2.41 1.02
C SER A 130 12.49 1.56 2.28
N THR A 131 12.75 2.19 3.44
CA THR A 131 12.89 1.52 4.74
C THR A 131 11.75 1.88 5.69
N THR A 132 11.59 1.11 6.76
CA THR A 132 10.56 1.36 7.78
C THR A 132 10.99 2.36 8.86
N CYS A 133 12.17 3.00 8.74
CA CYS A 133 12.72 3.89 9.78
C CYS A 133 11.76 5.05 10.13
N LYS A 134 11.14 5.69 9.12
CA LYS A 134 10.17 6.79 9.37
C LYS A 134 8.90 6.29 10.06
N LEU A 135 8.45 5.09 9.74
CA LEU A 135 7.26 4.47 10.34
C LEU A 135 7.53 4.11 11.80
N ARG A 136 8.64 3.40 12.07
CA ARG A 136 9.07 3.04 13.42
C ARG A 136 9.27 4.27 14.31
N LYS A 137 10.00 5.28 13.82
CA LYS A 137 10.27 6.51 14.58
C LYS A 137 8.99 7.24 14.96
N LYS A 138 7.99 7.27 14.07
CA LYS A 138 6.77 8.06 14.27
C LYS A 138 5.68 7.31 15.03
N TYR A 139 5.45 6.05 14.72
CA TYR A 139 4.29 5.30 15.21
C TYR A 139 4.66 4.21 16.21
N VAL A 140 5.94 3.85 16.30
CA VAL A 140 6.48 2.77 17.14
C VAL A 140 6.02 1.38 16.67
N THR A 141 4.72 1.15 16.58
CA THR A 141 4.11 -0.13 16.16
C THR A 141 3.18 0.03 14.95
N PRO A 142 2.99 -1.03 14.16
CA PRO A 142 1.99 -1.05 13.09
C PRO A 142 0.57 -0.76 13.56
N ASP A 143 0.18 -1.18 14.76
CA ASP A 143 -1.17 -0.95 15.29
C ASP A 143 -1.45 0.52 15.55
N ASN A 144 -0.46 1.24 16.11
CA ASN A 144 -0.54 2.69 16.25
C ASN A 144 -0.63 3.39 14.90
N PHE A 145 0.05 2.86 13.88
CA PHE A 145 -0.07 3.36 12.52
C PHE A 145 -1.45 3.10 11.91
N LYS A 146 -2.04 1.92 12.10
CA LYS A 146 -3.39 1.56 11.61
C LYS A 146 -4.48 2.46 12.19
N LYS A 147 -4.32 2.97 13.42
CA LYS A 147 -5.25 3.96 14.00
C LYS A 147 -5.37 5.22 13.14
N GLU A 148 -4.32 5.62 12.42
CA GLU A 148 -4.35 6.80 11.53
C GLU A 148 -5.11 6.58 10.21
N TRP A 149 -5.45 5.34 9.88
CA TRP A 149 -6.10 4.99 8.61
C TRP A 149 -7.59 5.31 8.63
N THR A 150 -8.17 5.53 9.80
CA THR A 150 -9.57 5.88 9.97
C THR A 150 -9.68 7.27 10.58
N ALA A 151 -10.66 8.04 10.13
CA ALA A 151 -11.06 9.28 10.78
C ALA A 151 -12.59 9.44 10.69
N PHE A 152 -13.12 10.37 11.48
CA PHE A 152 -14.54 10.71 11.49
C PHE A 152 -14.76 12.18 11.13
N VAL A 153 -15.80 12.45 10.35
CA VAL A 153 -16.24 13.82 10.06
C VAL A 153 -16.73 14.47 11.35
N LYS A 154 -16.07 15.54 11.80
CA LYS A 154 -16.44 16.24 13.05
C LYS A 154 -17.15 17.57 12.86
N ARG A 155 -17.35 18.00 11.62
CA ARG A 155 -18.11 19.22 11.32
C ARG A 155 -19.60 18.93 11.43
N LYS A 156 -20.30 19.60 12.36
CA LYS A 156 -21.74 19.39 12.62
C LYS A 156 -22.61 19.52 11.35
N LYS A 157 -22.30 20.48 10.47
CA LYS A 157 -22.98 20.68 9.18
C LYS A 157 -22.52 19.73 8.06
N GLY A 158 -21.95 18.58 8.41
CA GLY A 158 -21.32 17.67 7.45
C GLY A 158 -20.11 18.27 6.72
N LEU A 159 -19.58 17.52 5.75
CA LEU A 159 -18.41 17.90 4.96
C LEU A 159 -18.45 17.28 3.56
N ASN A 160 -18.08 18.07 2.56
CA ASN A 160 -17.98 17.60 1.18
C ASN A 160 -16.65 16.88 0.92
N ILE A 161 -16.72 15.82 0.12
CA ILE A 161 -15.60 15.25 -0.63
C ILE A 161 -15.49 16.01 -1.96
N TYR A 162 -14.29 16.45 -2.31
CA TYR A 162 -14.00 17.18 -3.55
C TYR A 162 -13.10 16.38 -4.50
N LYS A 163 -13.19 16.66 -5.80
CA LYS A 163 -12.18 16.23 -6.80
C LYS A 163 -10.81 16.85 -6.51
N LYS A 164 -9.77 16.41 -7.23
CA LYS A 164 -8.37 16.93 -7.10
C LYS A 164 -8.27 18.45 -7.27
N ASN A 165 -9.14 19.06 -8.08
CA ASN A 165 -9.23 20.51 -8.27
C ASN A 165 -9.75 21.26 -7.02
N LYS A 166 -10.24 20.56 -6.00
CA LYS A 166 -10.84 21.08 -4.76
C LYS A 166 -12.02 22.05 -4.96
N LYS A 167 -12.63 22.03 -6.15
CA LYS A 167 -13.78 22.87 -6.53
C LYS A 167 -15.02 22.02 -6.74
N THR A 168 -14.89 20.95 -7.53
CA THR A 168 -16.01 20.05 -7.84
C THR A 168 -16.30 19.14 -6.66
N VAL A 169 -17.53 19.21 -6.15
CA VAL A 169 -18.04 18.29 -5.12
C VAL A 169 -18.32 16.93 -5.73
N LEU A 170 -17.90 15.86 -5.05
CA LEU A 170 -18.17 14.47 -5.41
C LEU A 170 -19.33 13.91 -4.57
N LYS A 171 -19.33 14.21 -3.27
CA LYS A 171 -20.30 13.65 -2.31
C LYS A 171 -20.34 14.51 -1.04
N HIS A 172 -21.51 14.66 -0.42
CA HIS A 172 -21.65 15.20 0.92
C HIS A 172 -21.61 14.08 1.95
N LEU A 173 -20.97 14.30 3.10
CA LEU A 173 -20.92 13.36 4.22
C LEU A 173 -21.41 14.01 5.50
N ASP A 174 -22.22 13.28 6.26
CA ASP A 174 -22.78 13.76 7.52
C ASP A 174 -21.77 13.73 8.66
N TYR A 175 -22.08 14.47 9.73
CA TYR A 175 -21.35 14.39 10.99
C TYR A 175 -21.26 12.95 11.49
N GLY A 176 -20.09 12.57 12.03
CA GLY A 176 -19.84 11.22 12.54
C GLY A 176 -19.55 10.18 11.45
N THR A 177 -19.62 10.55 10.16
CA THR A 177 -19.32 9.61 9.08
C THR A 177 -17.86 9.14 9.16
N LYS A 178 -17.67 7.82 9.20
CA LYS A 178 -16.35 7.16 9.16
C LYS A 178 -15.77 7.25 7.75
N VAL A 179 -14.52 7.67 7.64
CA VAL A 179 -13.76 7.73 6.38
C VAL A 179 -12.41 7.03 6.52
N GLN A 180 -11.91 6.47 5.42
CA GLN A 180 -10.57 5.91 5.34
C GLN A 180 -9.59 6.98 4.85
N VAL A 181 -8.53 7.23 5.60
CA VAL A 181 -7.54 8.27 5.31
C VAL A 181 -6.39 7.68 4.50
N MET A 182 -6.16 8.23 3.31
CA MET A 182 -5.02 7.86 2.47
C MET A 182 -3.77 8.69 2.79
N PHE A 183 -3.93 9.99 2.98
CA PHE A 183 -2.88 10.85 3.52
C PHE A 183 -3.44 12.19 3.98
N LYS A 184 -2.77 12.78 4.97
CA LYS A 184 -3.03 14.13 5.46
C LYS A 184 -1.92 15.06 4.93
N GLY A 185 -2.31 16.10 4.19
CA GLY A 185 -1.46 17.23 3.83
C GLY A 185 -1.56 18.37 4.84
N ILE A 186 -1.12 19.58 4.45
CA ILE A 186 -1.19 20.76 5.32
C ILE A 186 -2.66 21.11 5.64
N TYR A 187 -3.48 21.34 4.61
CA TYR A 187 -4.88 21.75 4.76
C TYR A 187 -5.91 20.68 4.40
N TRP A 188 -5.52 19.75 3.52
CA TRP A 188 -6.42 18.76 2.92
C TRP A 188 -5.97 17.35 3.27
N ALA A 189 -6.92 16.46 3.51
CA ALA A 189 -6.70 15.04 3.54
C ALA A 189 -7.28 14.42 2.27
N LYS A 190 -6.58 13.44 1.68
CA LYS A 190 -7.16 12.54 0.69
C LYS A 190 -7.76 11.36 1.43
N ILE A 191 -9.02 11.06 1.15
CA ILE A 191 -9.79 10.04 1.83
C ILE A 191 -10.56 9.17 0.85
N GLU A 192 -11.07 8.06 1.35
CA GLU A 192 -12.06 7.18 0.72
C GLU A 192 -13.27 7.05 1.64
N CYS A 193 -14.47 7.11 1.06
CA CYS A 193 -15.73 6.79 1.75
C CYS A 193 -16.65 6.05 0.78
N ASN A 194 -16.98 4.79 1.08
CA ASN A 194 -17.88 3.94 0.28
C ASN A 194 -17.53 3.99 -1.22
N GLY A 195 -16.28 3.71 -1.57
CA GLY A 195 -15.77 3.75 -2.95
C GLY A 195 -15.50 5.14 -3.54
N THR A 196 -15.97 6.21 -2.89
CA THR A 196 -15.71 7.59 -3.34
C THR A 196 -14.35 8.06 -2.80
N VAL A 197 -13.40 8.32 -3.70
CA VAL A 197 -12.07 8.83 -3.36
C VAL A 197 -11.96 10.31 -3.71
N GLY A 198 -11.55 11.12 -2.75
CA GLY A 198 -11.38 12.56 -2.99
C GLY A 198 -10.69 13.28 -1.86
N TYR A 199 -10.88 14.58 -1.80
CA TYR A 199 -10.19 15.48 -0.88
C TYR A 199 -11.18 16.17 0.05
N MET A 200 -10.81 16.32 1.31
CA MET A 200 -11.59 17.07 2.29
C MET A 200 -10.69 17.85 3.24
N ARG A 201 -11.23 18.87 3.91
CA ARG A 201 -10.45 19.73 4.83
C ARG A 201 -10.04 18.93 6.06
N LYS A 202 -8.73 18.77 6.25
CA LYS A 202 -8.12 17.98 7.34
C LYS A 202 -8.61 18.42 8.71
N LYS A 203 -8.77 19.72 8.94
CA LYS A 203 -9.19 20.27 10.23
C LYS A 203 -10.55 19.77 10.72
N TYR A 204 -11.38 19.21 9.83
CA TYR A 204 -12.69 18.66 10.16
C TYR A 204 -12.70 17.12 10.26
N LEU A 205 -11.52 16.51 10.32
CA LEU A 205 -11.34 15.11 10.67
C LEU A 205 -10.86 15.02 12.12
N ARG A 206 -11.29 13.97 12.82
CA ARG A 206 -10.74 13.50 14.09
C ARG A 206 -10.46 12.01 13.99
#